data_AF-A0A6V7E4R1-F1
#
_entry.id   AF-A0A6V7E4R1-F1
#
_cell.length_a   1.000
_cell.length_b   1.000
_cell.length_c   1.000
_cell.angle_alpha   90.00
_cell.angle_beta   90.00
_cell.angle_gamma   90.00
#
_symmetry.space_group_name_H-M   'P 1'
#
loop_
_entity.id
_entity.type
_entity.pdbx_description
1 polymer ?
#
loop_
_entity_poly.entity_id
_entity_poly.type
_entity_poly.pdbx_seq_one_letter_code
_entity_poly.pdbx_strand_id
1 'polypeptide(L)'
;MAAPTSMLPLMILRDTFPLRRIWPKTYKRLLVLLAFDCAVAALYTFFDWHWLSIEALPLAQLGSALTIFLAFRANAAYGRWWEARQLWGSLVNTSRAIARQALTALDVDPADPDQVTLRDDIVVHQVAFVHALRCHLRKQNPFPELAGLLGAERADALRVYANIPNALTLRLGQQLQQARALGMLDSLRWSSLDANLTTLANIQGACERIKNTPLPRQFSSLPRTLVNLYCWLVPLGLIAGMGLAMPIASVLISFTLIAIDSASSAIEDPFENTVHDTPMTALSRGIELTLREMLGQRVPLREVRAIDGFIY
;
A
#
# COMPACT_ATOMS: atom_id res chain seq x y z
N MET A 1 4.56 40.51 -6.36
CA MET A 1 3.94 39.68 -5.31
C MET A 1 3.20 38.54 -5.99
N ALA A 2 3.84 37.39 -6.14
CA ALA A 2 3.20 36.18 -6.66
C ALA A 2 3.15 35.16 -5.53
N ALA A 3 1.95 34.62 -5.27
CA ALA A 3 1.67 33.69 -4.18
C ALA A 3 2.56 32.44 -4.27
N PRO A 4 3.02 31.88 -3.14
CA PRO A 4 3.64 30.56 -3.16
C PRO A 4 2.52 29.54 -3.40
N THR A 5 2.61 28.79 -4.48
CA THR A 5 1.77 27.63 -4.79
C THR A 5 1.98 26.56 -3.73
N SER A 6 1.22 26.67 -2.63
CA SER A 6 1.15 25.70 -1.53
C SER A 6 0.27 24.50 -1.91
N MET A 7 0.61 23.80 -2.99
CA MET A 7 0.00 22.50 -3.27
C MET A 7 0.93 21.41 -2.75
N LEU A 8 0.48 20.72 -1.70
CA LEU A 8 0.93 19.36 -1.39
C LEU A 8 1.04 18.60 -2.72
N PRO A 9 2.18 17.98 -3.06
CA PRO A 9 2.32 17.29 -4.33
C PRO A 9 1.18 16.25 -4.42
N LEU A 10 0.36 16.40 -5.45
CA LEU A 10 -0.69 15.45 -5.78
C LEU A 10 -0.09 14.03 -5.73
N MET A 11 -0.79 13.14 -5.03
CA MET A 11 -0.42 11.74 -4.76
C MET A 11 -0.24 10.91 -6.05
N ILE A 12 -0.61 11.48 -7.20
CA ILE A 12 -0.40 10.94 -8.55
C ILE A 12 0.25 12.07 -9.35
N LEU A 13 1.55 11.95 -9.64
CA LEU A 13 2.33 13.00 -10.31
C LEU A 13 2.21 12.98 -11.86
N ARG A 14 1.46 12.03 -12.45
CA ARG A 14 1.23 11.94 -13.91
C ARG A 14 -0.13 11.29 -14.24
N ASP A 15 -0.88 11.95 -15.12
CA ASP A 15 -2.16 11.47 -15.68
C ASP A 15 -2.01 10.42 -16.81
N THR A 16 -0.76 10.09 -17.20
CA THR A 16 -0.49 9.07 -18.21
C THR A 16 -0.04 7.78 -17.53
N PHE A 17 -0.85 6.72 -17.65
CA PHE A 17 -0.47 5.35 -17.27
C PHE A 17 0.54 4.82 -18.30
N PRO A 18 1.86 4.76 -18.00
CA PRO A 18 2.79 4.24 -18.98
C PRO A 18 2.64 2.72 -19.00
N LEU A 19 2.06 2.16 -20.06
CA LEU A 19 1.97 0.71 -20.28
C LEU A 19 3.32 0.00 -20.06
N ARG A 20 4.42 0.71 -20.33
CA ARG A 20 5.81 0.29 -20.10
C ARG A 20 6.13 -0.11 -18.64
N ARG A 21 5.32 0.25 -17.64
CA ARG A 21 5.55 -0.06 -16.21
C ARG A 21 4.80 -1.29 -15.68
N ILE A 22 3.67 -1.67 -16.28
CA ILE A 22 3.09 -3.02 -16.14
C ILE A 22 3.98 -4.04 -16.87
N TRP A 23 4.70 -3.54 -17.88
CA TRP A 23 5.46 -4.31 -18.85
C TRP A 23 6.57 -5.22 -18.30
N PRO A 24 7.45 -4.86 -17.33
CA PRO A 24 8.74 -5.53 -17.17
C PRO A 24 8.64 -6.99 -16.71
N LYS A 25 7.52 -7.41 -16.13
CA LYS A 25 7.27 -8.83 -15.80
C LYS A 25 6.38 -9.55 -16.82
N THR A 26 5.45 -8.83 -17.44
CA THR A 26 4.45 -9.40 -18.37
C THR A 26 4.99 -9.65 -19.77
N TYR A 27 5.89 -8.78 -20.27
CA TYR A 27 6.40 -8.87 -21.64
C TYR A 27 7.17 -10.17 -21.92
N LYS A 28 7.92 -10.67 -20.92
CA LYS A 28 8.66 -11.94 -21.05
C LYS A 28 7.70 -13.11 -21.30
N ARG A 29 6.55 -13.13 -20.62
CA ARG A 29 5.52 -14.16 -20.80
C ARG A 29 4.90 -14.07 -22.20
N LEU A 30 4.56 -12.86 -22.63
CA LEU A 30 3.98 -12.64 -23.97
C LEU A 30 4.95 -12.99 -25.10
N LEU A 31 6.25 -12.72 -24.94
CA LEU A 31 7.26 -13.12 -25.92
C LEU A 31 7.39 -14.64 -26.04
N VAL A 32 7.35 -15.36 -24.91
CA VAL A 32 7.35 -16.84 -24.91
C VAL A 32 6.11 -17.39 -25.59
N LEU A 33 4.93 -16.81 -25.29
CA LEU A 33 3.67 -17.20 -25.95
C LEU A 33 3.70 -16.89 -27.44
N LEU A 34 4.17 -15.71 -27.85
CA LEU A 34 4.30 -15.35 -29.26
C LEU A 34 5.25 -16.31 -30.00
N ALA A 35 6.38 -16.67 -29.39
CA ALA A 35 7.31 -17.63 -29.98
C ALA A 35 6.66 -19.02 -30.15
N PHE A 36 5.88 -19.45 -29.16
CA PHE A 36 5.11 -20.68 -29.25
C PHE A 36 4.03 -20.62 -30.33
N ASP A 37 3.26 -19.53 -30.39
CA ASP A 37 2.20 -19.34 -31.37
C ASP A 37 2.77 -19.35 -32.80
N CYS A 38 3.91 -18.69 -33.03
CA CYS A 38 4.62 -18.72 -34.30
C CYS A 38 5.12 -20.13 -34.65
N ALA A 39 5.60 -20.89 -33.67
CA ALA A 39 6.02 -22.28 -33.89
C ALA A 39 4.83 -23.17 -34.27
N VAL A 40 3.70 -23.06 -33.57
CA VAL A 40 2.46 -23.79 -33.89
C VAL A 40 1.97 -23.42 -35.29
N ALA A 41 1.93 -22.13 -35.62
CA ALA A 41 1.50 -21.68 -36.94
C ALA A 41 2.42 -22.19 -38.06
N ALA A 42 3.73 -22.16 -37.86
CA ALA A 42 4.69 -22.67 -38.84
C ALA A 42 4.59 -24.18 -39.03
N LEU A 43 4.50 -24.95 -37.94
CA LEU A 43 4.35 -26.41 -37.98
C LEU A 43 3.04 -26.83 -38.65
N TYR A 44 1.94 -26.13 -38.36
CA TYR A 44 0.64 -26.42 -38.97
C TYR A 44 0.63 -26.08 -40.46
N THR A 45 1.10 -24.89 -40.86
CA THR A 45 0.97 -24.40 -42.24
C THR A 45 2.06 -24.90 -43.20
N PHE A 46 3.30 -25.09 -42.75
CA PHE A 46 4.42 -25.46 -43.63
C PHE A 46 4.82 -26.94 -43.53
N PHE A 47 4.51 -27.61 -42.42
CA PHE A 47 4.87 -29.01 -42.20
C PHE A 47 3.65 -29.96 -42.19
N ASP A 48 2.45 -29.44 -42.47
CA ASP A 48 1.19 -30.18 -42.50
C ASP A 48 0.87 -30.93 -41.19
N TRP A 49 1.34 -30.42 -40.04
CA TRP A 49 1.07 -31.00 -38.71
C TRP A 49 -0.34 -30.64 -38.23
N HIS A 50 -1.35 -31.14 -38.93
CA HIS A 50 -2.76 -30.89 -38.64
C HIS A 50 -3.22 -31.42 -37.28
N TRP A 51 -2.50 -32.41 -36.71
CA TRP A 51 -2.76 -32.95 -35.37
C TRP A 51 -2.58 -31.93 -34.23
N LEU A 52 -1.89 -30.81 -34.49
CA LEU A 52 -1.78 -29.70 -33.52
C LEU A 52 -3.12 -28.97 -33.33
N SER A 53 -4.03 -29.05 -34.29
CA SER A 53 -5.34 -28.44 -34.13
C SER A 53 -6.25 -29.30 -33.26
N ILE A 54 -6.86 -28.66 -32.26
CA ILE A 54 -7.87 -29.26 -31.40
C ILE A 54 -9.14 -28.44 -31.53
N GLU A 55 -9.85 -28.60 -32.66
CA GLU A 55 -11.02 -27.78 -33.03
C GLU A 55 -12.18 -27.88 -32.02
N ALA A 56 -12.30 -29.00 -31.32
CA ALA A 56 -13.36 -29.23 -30.34
C ALA A 56 -13.07 -28.62 -28.94
N LEU A 57 -12.00 -27.81 -28.80
CA LEU A 57 -11.72 -27.12 -27.54
C LEU A 57 -12.81 -26.07 -27.25
N PRO A 58 -13.46 -26.10 -26.07
CA PRO A 58 -14.46 -25.11 -25.67
C PRO A 58 -13.79 -23.80 -25.19
N LEU A 59 -12.98 -23.16 -26.05
CA LEU A 59 -12.18 -21.98 -25.72
C LEU A 59 -13.04 -20.82 -25.22
N ALA A 60 -14.23 -20.62 -25.79
CA ALA A 60 -15.14 -19.56 -25.40
C ALA A 60 -15.69 -19.77 -23.97
N GLN A 61 -16.08 -21.00 -23.64
CA GLN A 61 -16.60 -21.37 -22.32
C GLN A 61 -15.50 -21.33 -21.26
N LEU A 62 -14.30 -21.82 -21.57
CA LEU A 62 -13.15 -21.73 -20.67
C LEU A 62 -12.73 -20.28 -20.43
N GLY A 63 -12.70 -19.47 -21.50
CA GLY A 63 -12.33 -18.06 -21.43
C GLY A 63 -13.34 -17.23 -20.62
N SER A 64 -14.64 -17.48 -20.79
CA SER A 64 -15.68 -16.79 -20.02
C SER A 64 -15.63 -17.14 -18.53
N ALA A 65 -15.49 -18.43 -18.19
CA ALA A 65 -15.32 -18.89 -16.82
C ALA A 65 -14.06 -18.26 -16.17
N LEU A 66 -12.94 -18.24 -16.90
CA LEU A 66 -11.69 -17.64 -16.44
C LEU A 66 -11.83 -16.13 -16.20
N THR A 67 -12.52 -15.41 -17.10
CA THR A 67 -12.75 -13.97 -16.99
C THR A 67 -13.56 -13.64 -15.73
N ILE A 68 -14.62 -14.40 -15.44
CA ILE A 68 -15.40 -14.25 -14.21
C ILE A 68 -14.52 -14.47 -12.98
N PHE A 69 -13.69 -15.50 -12.99
CA PHE A 69 -12.79 -15.80 -11.87
C PHE A 69 -11.75 -14.71 -11.65
N LEU A 70 -11.16 -14.17 -12.72
CA LEU A 70 -10.26 -13.03 -12.66
C LEU A 70 -10.95 -11.76 -12.12
N ALA A 71 -12.20 -11.51 -12.49
CA ALA A 71 -12.96 -10.38 -11.99
C ALA A 71 -13.19 -10.46 -10.47
N PHE A 72 -13.54 -11.65 -9.94
CA PHE A 72 -13.67 -11.85 -8.49
C PHE A 72 -12.35 -11.61 -7.76
N ARG A 73 -11.24 -12.11 -8.30
CA ARG A 73 -9.91 -11.85 -7.73
C ARG A 73 -9.57 -10.36 -7.76
N ALA A 74 -9.79 -9.69 -8.88
CA ALA A 74 -9.51 -8.27 -9.03
C ALA A 74 -10.29 -7.45 -7.99
N ASN A 75 -11.56 -7.79 -7.78
CA ASN A 75 -12.39 -7.15 -6.75
C ASN A 75 -11.87 -7.40 -5.33
N ALA A 76 -11.45 -8.62 -5.01
CA ALA A 76 -10.88 -8.95 -3.70
C ALA A 76 -9.55 -8.21 -3.44
N ALA A 77 -8.67 -8.14 -4.44
CA ALA A 77 -7.41 -7.40 -4.37
C ALA A 77 -7.65 -5.89 -4.22
N TYR A 78 -8.57 -5.33 -5.01
CA TYR A 78 -8.96 -3.92 -4.90
C TYR A 78 -9.55 -3.58 -3.53
N GLY A 79 -10.41 -4.44 -2.98
CA GLY A 79 -10.98 -4.27 -1.64
C GLY A 79 -9.91 -4.16 -0.55
N ARG A 80 -8.89 -5.04 -0.58
CA ARG A 80 -7.74 -4.98 0.35
C ARG A 80 -6.95 -3.70 0.23
N TRP A 81 -6.63 -3.29 -1.01
CA TRP A 81 -5.90 -2.06 -1.28
C TRP A 81 -6.69 -0.83 -0.80
N TRP A 82 -7.99 -0.80 -1.06
CA TRP A 82 -8.86 0.29 -0.66
C TRP A 82 -9.03 0.39 0.86
N GLU A 83 -9.22 -0.75 1.55
CA GLU A 83 -9.26 -0.80 3.03
C GLU A 83 -7.96 -0.24 3.63
N ALA A 84 -6.80 -0.68 3.12
CA ALA A 84 -5.49 -0.16 3.54
C ALA A 84 -5.40 1.37 3.35
N ARG A 85 -5.84 1.89 2.21
CA ARG A 85 -5.85 3.34 1.95
C ARG A 85 -6.78 4.09 2.89
N GLN A 86 -7.96 3.55 3.20
CA GLN A 86 -8.92 4.14 4.14
C GLN A 86 -8.36 4.17 5.57
N LEU A 87 -7.73 3.09 6.03
CA LEU A 87 -7.09 3.01 7.34
C LEU A 87 -5.99 4.07 7.50
N TRP A 88 -5.13 4.23 6.49
CA TRP A 88 -4.12 5.29 6.49
C TRP A 88 -4.73 6.70 6.38
N GLY A 89 -5.89 6.86 5.74
CA GLY A 89 -6.66 8.11 5.77
C GLY A 89 -7.21 8.41 7.17
N SER A 90 -7.72 7.40 7.87
CA SER A 90 -8.13 7.51 9.26
C SER A 90 -6.95 7.91 10.16
N LEU A 91 -5.78 7.30 9.95
CA LEU A 91 -4.56 7.64 10.70
C LEU A 91 -4.17 9.12 10.55
N VAL A 92 -4.31 9.71 9.35
CA VAL A 92 -4.09 11.15 9.15
C VAL A 92 -5.03 11.98 10.03
N ASN A 93 -6.33 11.64 10.02
CA ASN A 93 -7.33 12.37 10.78
C ASN A 93 -7.13 12.22 12.29
N THR A 94 -6.90 11.00 12.77
CA THR A 94 -6.65 10.72 14.19
C THR A 94 -5.38 11.39 14.67
N SER A 95 -4.31 11.41 13.88
CA SER A 95 -3.06 12.12 14.24
C SER A 95 -3.29 13.63 14.42
N ARG A 96 -4.07 14.24 13.52
CA ARG A 96 -4.46 15.66 13.64
C ARG A 96 -5.36 15.92 14.85
N ALA A 97 -6.28 14.99 15.15
CA ALA A 97 -7.16 15.09 16.31
C ALA A 97 -6.36 15.03 17.63
N ILE A 98 -5.44 14.08 17.76
CA ILE A 98 -4.53 13.95 18.91
C ILE A 98 -3.73 15.24 19.08
N ALA A 99 -3.09 15.73 18.02
CA ALA A 99 -2.29 16.94 18.09
C ALA A 99 -3.11 18.18 18.47
N ARG A 100 -4.29 18.35 17.86
CA ARG A 100 -5.21 19.44 18.19
C ARG A 100 -5.63 19.37 19.66
N GLN A 101 -6.04 18.19 20.14
CA GLN A 101 -6.50 18.02 21.52
C GLN A 101 -5.36 18.18 22.52
N ALA A 102 -4.15 17.70 22.24
CA ALA A 102 -2.99 17.98 23.07
C ALA A 102 -2.75 19.49 23.20
N LEU A 103 -2.87 20.23 22.09
CA LEU A 103 -2.62 21.67 22.05
C LEU A 103 -3.74 22.53 22.65
N THR A 104 -4.99 22.07 22.63
CA THR A 104 -6.15 22.91 23.03
C THR A 104 -6.91 22.42 24.25
N ALA A 105 -6.75 21.15 24.65
CA ALA A 105 -7.51 20.55 25.74
C ALA A 105 -6.66 20.30 27.00
N LEU A 106 -5.33 20.29 26.89
CA LEU A 106 -4.45 20.28 28.05
C LEU A 106 -4.39 21.69 28.65
N ASP A 107 -4.74 21.81 29.93
CA ASP A 107 -4.52 23.03 30.71
C ASP A 107 -3.03 23.13 31.02
N VAL A 108 -2.29 23.84 30.17
CA VAL A 108 -0.84 24.04 30.30
C VAL A 108 -0.59 25.43 30.85
N ASP A 109 0.11 25.53 31.99
CA ASP A 109 0.71 26.78 32.43
C ASP A 109 1.94 27.09 31.55
N PRO A 110 1.94 28.19 30.76
CA PRO A 110 3.09 28.55 29.93
C PRO A 110 4.36 28.84 30.73
N ALA A 111 4.24 29.12 32.03
CA ALA A 111 5.37 29.34 32.93
C ALA A 111 5.98 28.02 33.45
N ASP A 112 5.32 26.88 33.26
CA ASP A 112 5.79 25.54 33.66
C ASP A 112 6.40 24.80 32.45
N PRO A 113 7.75 24.72 32.35
CA PRO A 113 8.41 24.07 31.22
C PRO A 113 8.10 22.57 31.11
N ASP A 114 7.79 21.89 32.22
CA ASP A 114 7.54 20.45 32.22
C ASP A 114 6.19 20.14 31.58
N GLN A 115 5.17 20.96 31.85
CA GLN A 115 3.85 20.84 31.22
C GLN A 115 3.89 21.14 29.72
N VAL A 116 4.64 22.18 29.33
CA VAL A 116 4.85 22.53 27.91
C VAL A 116 5.57 21.39 27.19
N THR A 117 6.64 20.85 27.80
CA THR A 117 7.41 19.73 27.23
C THR A 117 6.56 18.48 27.11
N LEU A 118 5.75 18.13 28.11
CA LEU A 118 4.87 16.96 28.07
C LEU A 118 3.83 17.07 26.95
N ARG A 119 3.21 18.25 26.79
CA ARG A 119 2.26 18.52 25.69
C ARG A 119 2.92 18.30 24.33
N ASP A 120 4.09 18.89 24.11
CA ASP A 120 4.79 18.81 22.83
C ASP A 120 5.30 17.39 22.57
N ASP A 121 5.77 16.69 23.61
CA ASP A 121 6.20 15.30 23.56
C ASP A 121 5.06 14.36 23.13
N ILE A 122 3.81 14.61 23.51
CA ILE A 122 2.64 13.83 23.03
C ILE A 122 2.49 13.96 21.51
N VAL A 123 2.63 15.17 20.97
CA VAL A 123 2.53 15.41 19.51
C VAL A 123 3.69 14.75 18.76
N VAL A 124 4.91 14.86 19.29
CA VAL A 124 6.09 14.20 18.70
C VAL A 124 6.00 12.67 18.79
N HIS A 125 5.47 12.13 19.89
CA HIS A 125 5.22 10.68 20.01
C HIS A 125 4.20 10.19 19.00
N GLN A 126 3.17 10.98 18.67
CA GLN A 126 2.24 10.61 17.61
C GLN A 126 2.93 10.52 16.24
N VAL A 127 3.86 11.43 15.94
CA VAL A 127 4.68 11.34 14.71
C VAL A 127 5.55 10.08 14.72
N ALA A 128 6.16 9.76 15.86
CA ALA A 128 6.95 8.54 16.03
C ALA A 128 6.11 7.27 15.82
N PHE A 129 4.87 7.22 16.33
CA PHE A 129 3.93 6.12 16.12
C PHE A 129 3.68 5.87 14.63
N VAL A 130 3.43 6.93 13.86
CA VAL A 130 3.12 6.84 12.43
C VAL A 130 4.30 6.25 11.64
N HIS A 131 5.52 6.73 11.87
CA HIS A 131 6.71 6.20 11.21
C HIS A 131 7.05 4.77 11.68
N ALA A 132 6.87 4.48 12.98
CA ALA A 132 7.02 3.12 13.50
C ALA A 132 6.05 2.16 12.83
N LEU A 133 4.78 2.54 12.65
CA LEU A 133 3.75 1.71 12.02
C LEU A 133 4.08 1.44 10.55
N ARG A 134 4.50 2.47 9.80
CA ARG A 134 4.99 2.33 8.43
C ARG A 134 6.11 1.29 8.35
N CYS A 135 7.14 1.45 9.18
CA CYS A 135 8.29 0.55 9.20
C CYS A 135 7.91 -0.86 9.64
N HIS A 136 7.02 -0.99 10.63
CA HIS A 136 6.50 -2.27 11.10
C HIS A 136 5.80 -3.06 9.97
N LEU A 137 4.87 -2.42 9.25
CA LEU A 137 4.16 -3.05 8.13
C LEU A 137 5.08 -3.40 6.95
N ARG A 138 6.16 -2.63 6.75
CA ARG A 138 7.18 -2.91 5.73
C ARG A 138 8.32 -3.81 6.19
N LYS A 139 8.32 -4.26 7.45
CA LYS A 139 9.44 -5.00 8.07
C LYS A 139 10.79 -4.27 7.96
N GLN A 140 10.77 -2.95 8.09
CA GLN A 140 11.94 -2.06 8.03
C GLN A 140 12.38 -1.66 9.45
N ASN A 141 13.65 -1.28 9.60
CA ASN A 141 14.18 -0.80 10.86
C ASN A 141 13.70 0.65 11.16
N PRO A 142 12.94 0.89 12.25
CA PRO A 142 12.44 2.23 12.57
C PRO A 142 13.44 3.09 13.36
N PHE A 143 14.46 2.50 14.00
CA PHE A 143 15.30 3.19 15.01
C PHE A 143 16.04 4.43 14.51
N PRO A 144 16.57 4.50 13.27
CA PRO A 144 17.23 5.71 12.79
C PRO A 144 16.31 6.94 12.78
N GLU A 145 15.05 6.76 12.38
CA GLU A 145 14.07 7.84 12.37
C GLU A 145 13.54 8.14 13.77
N LEU A 146 13.28 7.10 14.57
CA LEU A 146 12.82 7.27 15.95
C LEU A 146 13.85 8.00 16.80
N ALA A 147 15.14 7.73 16.64
CA ALA A 147 16.21 8.43 17.35
C ALA A 147 16.24 9.93 17.00
N GLY A 148 15.95 10.28 15.75
CA GLY A 148 15.85 11.69 15.31
C GLY A 148 14.60 12.42 15.80
N LEU A 149 13.55 11.69 16.19
CA LEU A 149 12.28 12.26 16.70
C LEU A 149 12.23 12.30 18.22
N LEU A 150 12.60 11.20 18.89
CA LEU A 150 12.46 11.02 20.33
C LEU A 150 13.78 11.23 21.10
N GLY A 151 14.92 11.27 20.40
CA GLY A 151 16.25 11.15 21.00
C GLY A 151 16.73 9.71 21.10
N ALA A 152 18.04 9.51 21.09
CA ALA A 152 18.67 8.19 21.05
C ALA A 152 18.28 7.29 22.21
N GLU A 153 18.31 7.82 23.45
CA GLU A 153 18.00 7.05 24.66
C GLU A 153 16.56 6.51 24.66
N ARG A 154 15.57 7.39 24.38
CA ARG A 154 14.15 7.01 24.33
C ARG A 154 13.88 6.03 23.19
N ALA A 155 14.55 6.19 22.04
CA ALA A 155 14.43 5.26 20.92
C ALA A 155 15.05 3.89 21.24
N ASP A 156 16.20 3.85 21.90
CA ASP A 156 16.86 2.59 22.29
C ASP A 156 16.06 1.84 23.36
N ALA A 157 15.38 2.55 24.27
CA ALA A 157 14.47 1.94 25.24
C ALA A 157 13.30 1.17 24.59
N LEU A 158 12.97 1.44 23.32
CA LEU A 158 11.93 0.72 22.58
C LEU A 158 12.40 -0.62 22.00
N ARG A 159 13.71 -0.90 21.98
CA ARG A 159 14.27 -2.14 21.40
C ARG A 159 13.83 -3.42 22.10
N VAL A 160 13.40 -3.32 23.34
CA VAL A 160 12.90 -4.45 24.12
C VAL A 160 11.54 -4.95 23.64
N TYR A 161 10.80 -4.15 22.85
CA TYR A 161 9.47 -4.51 22.36
C TYR A 161 9.51 -5.11 20.95
N ALA A 162 8.78 -6.20 20.75
CA ALA A 162 8.58 -6.77 19.42
C ALA A 162 7.65 -5.92 18.54
N ASN A 163 6.62 -5.32 19.14
CA ASN A 163 5.66 -4.46 18.47
C ASN A 163 5.87 -2.99 18.91
N ILE A 164 6.79 -2.31 18.23
CA ILE A 164 7.20 -0.94 18.53
C ILE A 164 6.03 0.07 18.42
N PRO A 165 5.17 0.04 17.38
CA PRO A 165 4.00 0.92 17.32
C PRO A 165 3.08 0.78 18.55
N ASN A 166 2.79 -0.45 18.97
CA ASN A 166 1.97 -0.68 20.15
C ASN A 166 2.64 -0.17 21.45
N ALA A 167 3.97 -0.31 21.55
CA ALA A 167 4.73 0.25 22.67
C ALA A 167 4.64 1.79 22.72
N LEU A 168 4.62 2.46 21.56
CA LEU A 168 4.41 3.91 21.48
C LEU A 168 3.00 4.32 21.91
N THR A 169 1.97 3.55 21.56
CA THR A 169 0.60 3.79 22.06
C THR A 169 0.51 3.66 23.58
N LEU A 170 1.19 2.67 24.17
CA LEU A 170 1.30 2.53 25.62
C LEU A 170 1.99 3.76 26.26
N ARG A 171 3.07 4.25 25.66
CA ARG A 171 3.78 5.47 26.11
C ARG A 171 2.90 6.70 26.04
N LEU A 172 2.12 6.87 24.97
CA LEU A 172 1.12 7.94 24.86
C LEU A 172 0.10 7.87 26.00
N GLY A 173 -0.42 6.67 26.32
CA GLY A 173 -1.33 6.49 27.46
C GLY A 173 -0.71 6.88 28.81
N GLN A 174 0.57 6.56 29.01
CA GLN A 174 1.33 6.97 30.21
C GLN A 174 1.51 8.50 30.28
N GLN A 175 1.76 9.16 29.14
CA GLN A 175 1.85 10.63 29.09
C GLN A 175 0.51 11.29 29.41
N LEU A 176 -0.62 10.73 28.95
CA LEU A 176 -1.96 11.21 29.32
C LEU A 176 -2.25 11.02 30.81
N GLN A 177 -1.80 9.90 31.39
CA GLN A 177 -1.88 9.67 32.84
C GLN A 177 -1.06 10.69 33.61
N GLN A 178 0.17 10.98 33.17
CA GLN A 178 1.04 11.98 33.78
C GLN A 178 0.42 13.38 33.72
N ALA A 179 -0.12 13.78 32.56
CA ALA A 179 -0.80 15.06 32.39
C ALA A 179 -2.00 15.19 33.34
N ARG A 180 -2.76 14.11 33.55
CA ARG A 180 -3.84 14.07 34.55
C ARG A 180 -3.31 14.21 35.99
N ALA A 181 -2.20 13.54 36.32
CA ALA A 181 -1.59 13.65 37.65
C ALA A 181 -1.08 15.07 37.95
N LEU A 182 -0.65 15.80 36.91
CA LEU A 182 -0.25 17.21 36.98
C LEU A 182 -1.44 18.19 36.96
N GLY A 183 -2.69 17.70 36.92
CA GLY A 183 -3.88 18.56 36.90
C GLY A 183 -4.17 19.22 35.55
N MET A 184 -3.47 18.83 34.48
CA MET A 184 -3.63 19.39 33.12
C MET A 184 -4.89 18.86 32.40
N LEU A 185 -5.51 17.80 32.94
CA LEU A 185 -6.64 17.07 32.35
C LEU A 185 -7.66 16.65 33.41
N ASP A 186 -8.93 16.89 33.15
CA ASP A 186 -10.02 16.21 33.85
C ASP A 186 -10.38 14.86 33.21
N SER A 187 -11.26 14.10 33.88
CA SER A 187 -11.69 12.76 33.44
C SER A 187 -12.40 12.75 32.08
N LEU A 188 -13.19 13.79 31.76
CA LEU A 188 -13.94 13.86 30.50
C LEU A 188 -13.00 14.11 29.32
N ARG A 189 -12.10 15.08 29.47
CA ARG A 189 -11.06 15.36 28.48
C ARG A 189 -10.11 14.18 28.31
N TRP A 190 -9.70 13.54 29.41
CA TRP A 190 -8.88 12.33 29.36
C TRP A 190 -9.54 11.22 28.54
N SER A 191 -10.81 10.92 28.80
CA SER A 191 -11.57 9.92 28.03
C SER A 191 -11.66 10.27 26.55
N SER A 192 -11.81 11.56 26.21
CA SER A 192 -11.82 12.01 24.82
C SER A 192 -10.48 11.81 24.11
N LEU A 193 -9.35 12.05 24.79
CA LEU A 193 -8.02 11.80 24.22
C LEU A 193 -7.74 10.29 24.09
N ASP A 194 -8.07 9.50 25.10
CA ASP A 194 -7.87 8.04 25.13
C ASP A 194 -8.68 7.32 24.04
N ALA A 195 -9.86 7.83 23.67
CA ALA A 195 -10.63 7.32 22.52
C ALA A 195 -9.83 7.37 21.20
N ASN A 196 -8.92 8.34 21.03
CA ASN A 196 -8.03 8.34 19.87
C ASN A 196 -6.98 7.22 19.96
N LEU A 197 -6.45 6.93 21.15
CA LEU A 197 -5.50 5.83 21.33
C LEU A 197 -6.15 4.48 21.01
N THR A 198 -7.41 4.29 21.42
CA THR A 198 -8.24 3.16 21.00
C THR A 198 -8.38 3.11 19.47
N THR A 199 -8.60 4.26 18.84
CA THR A 199 -8.67 4.35 17.37
C THR A 199 -7.34 3.99 16.70
N LEU A 200 -6.19 4.42 17.24
CA LEU A 200 -4.87 4.03 16.75
C LEU A 200 -4.66 2.51 16.84
N ALA A 201 -5.05 1.90 17.96
CA ALA A 201 -4.98 0.45 18.13
C ALA A 201 -5.84 -0.30 17.10
N ASN A 202 -7.06 0.18 16.84
CA ASN A 202 -7.94 -0.38 15.81
C ASN A 202 -7.33 -0.26 14.40
N ILE A 203 -6.74 0.90 14.06
CA ILE A 203 -6.05 1.10 12.78
C ILE A 203 -4.87 0.14 12.66
N GLN A 204 -4.03 0.05 13.68
CA GLN A 204 -2.87 -0.84 13.69
C GLN A 204 -3.29 -2.29 13.52
N GLY A 205 -4.24 -2.78 14.31
CA GLY A 205 -4.72 -4.17 14.23
C GLY A 205 -5.34 -4.50 12.87
N ALA A 206 -6.08 -3.56 12.27
CA ALA A 206 -6.62 -3.73 10.92
C ALA A 206 -5.51 -3.79 9.86
N CYS A 207 -4.49 -2.93 9.94
CA CYS A 207 -3.33 -2.98 9.05
C CYS A 207 -2.54 -4.28 9.20
N GLU A 208 -2.33 -4.75 10.43
CA GLU A 208 -1.67 -6.04 10.72
C GLU A 208 -2.47 -7.20 10.15
N ARG A 209 -3.82 -7.16 10.25
CA ARG A 209 -4.69 -8.17 9.64
C ARG A 209 -4.56 -8.21 8.11
N ILE A 210 -4.53 -7.05 7.45
CA ILE A 210 -4.31 -6.98 5.99
C ILE A 210 -2.94 -7.56 5.62
N LYS A 211 -1.89 -7.18 6.37
CA LYS A 211 -0.51 -7.62 6.12
C LYS A 211 -0.30 -9.12 6.35
N ASN A 212 -0.85 -9.65 7.44
CA ASN A 212 -0.56 -11.00 7.91
C ASN A 212 -1.56 -12.05 7.43
N THR A 213 -2.72 -11.63 6.92
CA THR A 213 -3.74 -12.51 6.34
C THR A 213 -3.82 -12.27 4.83
N PRO A 214 -2.90 -12.83 4.02
CA PRO A 214 -2.97 -12.73 2.55
C PRO A 214 -4.22 -13.43 2.00
N LEU A 215 -4.55 -13.18 0.74
CA LEU A 215 -5.62 -13.95 0.08
C LEU A 215 -5.27 -15.45 0.14
N PRO A 216 -6.25 -16.34 0.36
CA PRO A 216 -5.98 -17.77 0.38
C PRO A 216 -5.26 -18.18 -0.91
N ARG A 217 -4.29 -19.11 -0.81
CA ARG A 217 -3.42 -19.47 -1.96
C ARG A 217 -4.20 -19.87 -3.21
N GLN A 218 -5.40 -20.43 -3.05
CA GLN A 218 -6.30 -20.77 -4.15
C GLN A 218 -6.76 -19.54 -4.94
N PHE A 219 -6.88 -18.36 -4.33
CA PHE A 219 -7.26 -17.12 -5.01
C PHE A 219 -6.07 -16.36 -5.60
N SER A 220 -4.84 -16.66 -5.20
CA SER A 220 -3.63 -15.99 -5.71
C SER A 220 -2.85 -16.82 -6.73
N SER A 221 -2.79 -18.14 -6.57
CA SER A 221 -2.01 -19.04 -7.45
C SER A 221 -2.83 -19.74 -8.53
N LEU A 222 -4.04 -20.24 -8.21
CA LEU A 222 -4.89 -20.94 -9.17
C LEU A 222 -5.26 -20.08 -10.39
N PRO A 223 -5.70 -18.80 -10.25
CA PRO A 223 -6.02 -17.99 -11.43
C PRO A 223 -4.83 -17.81 -12.36
N ARG A 224 -3.62 -17.63 -11.81
CA ARG A 224 -2.41 -17.50 -12.61
C ARG A 224 -2.09 -18.79 -13.38
N THR A 225 -2.26 -19.94 -12.73
CA THR A 225 -2.09 -21.25 -13.39
C THR A 225 -3.12 -21.46 -14.49
N LEU A 226 -4.39 -21.13 -14.24
CA LEU A 226 -5.47 -21.26 -15.22
C LEU A 226 -5.29 -20.30 -16.41
N VAL A 227 -4.87 -19.05 -16.17
CA VAL A 227 -4.52 -18.11 -17.24
C VAL A 227 -3.40 -18.67 -18.10
N ASN A 228 -2.32 -19.15 -17.48
CA ASN A 228 -1.20 -19.71 -18.24
C ASN A 228 -1.65 -20.91 -19.07
N LEU A 229 -2.36 -21.87 -18.48
CA LEU A 229 -2.87 -23.05 -19.18
C LEU A 229 -3.78 -22.65 -20.36
N TYR A 230 -4.69 -21.71 -20.13
CA TYR A 230 -5.56 -21.20 -21.18
C TYR A 230 -4.77 -20.58 -22.34
N CYS A 231 -3.77 -19.74 -22.04
CA CYS A 231 -2.92 -19.12 -23.08
C CYS A 231 -2.17 -20.16 -23.93
N TRP A 232 -1.76 -21.30 -23.35
CA TRP A 232 -1.16 -22.40 -24.13
C TRP A 232 -2.17 -23.16 -25.00
N LEU A 233 -3.45 -23.19 -24.61
CA LEU A 233 -4.51 -23.89 -25.35
C LEU A 233 -5.11 -23.06 -26.49
N VAL A 234 -5.15 -21.74 -26.34
CA VAL A 234 -5.69 -20.80 -27.35
C VAL A 234 -5.13 -21.05 -28.76
N PRO A 235 -3.81 -21.12 -29.00
CA PRO A 235 -3.29 -21.32 -30.35
C PRO A 235 -3.72 -22.66 -30.98
N LEU A 236 -3.85 -23.72 -30.17
CA LEU A 236 -4.26 -25.05 -30.65
C LEU A 236 -5.73 -25.11 -31.08
N GLY A 237 -6.60 -24.33 -30.43
CA GLY A 237 -8.01 -24.26 -30.82
C GLY A 237 -8.31 -23.27 -31.95
N LEU A 238 -7.43 -22.29 -32.20
CA LEU A 238 -7.64 -21.27 -33.25
C LEU A 238 -6.92 -21.58 -34.58
N ILE A 239 -5.89 -22.43 -34.56
CA ILE A 239 -4.99 -22.60 -35.71
C ILE A 239 -5.69 -23.09 -36.98
N ALA A 240 -6.65 -24.02 -36.90
CA ALA A 240 -7.37 -24.53 -38.07
C ALA A 240 -8.18 -23.45 -38.80
N GLY A 241 -8.77 -22.51 -38.04
CA GLY A 241 -9.59 -21.43 -38.61
C GLY A 241 -8.79 -20.21 -39.07
N MET A 242 -7.60 -19.98 -38.51
CA MET A 242 -6.86 -18.72 -38.71
C MET A 242 -5.50 -18.87 -39.39
N GLY A 243 -4.92 -20.08 -39.45
CA GLY A 243 -3.60 -20.32 -40.06
C GLY A 243 -2.53 -19.33 -39.57
N LEU A 244 -1.82 -18.69 -40.48
CA LEU A 244 -0.74 -17.73 -40.16
C LEU A 244 -1.20 -16.46 -39.43
N ALA A 245 -2.50 -16.14 -39.43
CA ALA A 245 -3.03 -15.00 -38.67
C ALA A 245 -3.28 -15.34 -37.19
N MET A 246 -3.25 -16.63 -36.81
CA MET A 246 -3.53 -17.11 -35.45
C MET A 246 -2.68 -16.41 -34.36
N PRO A 247 -1.35 -16.23 -34.50
CA PRO A 247 -0.52 -15.66 -33.44
C PRO A 247 -0.97 -14.27 -32.99
N ILE A 248 -1.49 -13.45 -33.91
CA ILE A 248 -1.97 -12.10 -33.60
C ILE A 248 -3.18 -12.18 -32.66
N ALA A 249 -4.14 -13.04 -32.97
CA ALA A 249 -5.34 -13.22 -32.15
C ALA A 249 -5.02 -13.84 -30.79
N SER A 250 -4.18 -14.89 -30.77
CA SER A 250 -3.77 -15.59 -29.55
C SER A 250 -3.04 -14.64 -28.57
N VAL A 251 -2.09 -13.84 -29.07
CA VAL A 251 -1.38 -12.86 -28.24
C VAL A 251 -2.31 -11.78 -27.71
N LEU A 252 -3.29 -11.32 -28.48
CA LEU A 252 -4.26 -10.32 -28.02
C LEU A 252 -5.14 -10.84 -26.87
N ILE A 253 -5.65 -12.07 -27.01
CA ILE A 253 -6.44 -12.74 -25.97
C ILE A 253 -5.59 -12.95 -24.72
N SER A 254 -4.40 -13.50 -24.89
CA SER A 254 -3.44 -13.77 -23.81
C SER A 254 -3.03 -12.49 -23.09
N PHE A 255 -2.76 -11.42 -23.83
CA PHE A 255 -2.46 -10.10 -23.27
C PHE A 255 -3.56 -9.62 -22.34
N THR A 256 -4.82 -9.71 -22.76
CA THR A 256 -5.96 -9.23 -21.97
C THR A 256 -6.05 -9.97 -20.64
N LEU A 257 -5.98 -11.30 -20.66
CA LEU A 257 -6.09 -12.13 -19.45
C LEU A 257 -4.88 -11.95 -18.51
N ILE A 258 -3.66 -11.93 -19.07
CA ILE A 258 -2.45 -11.74 -18.28
C ILE A 258 -2.38 -10.32 -17.70
N ALA A 259 -2.85 -9.31 -18.42
CA ALA A 259 -2.90 -7.93 -17.93
C ALA A 259 -3.79 -7.81 -16.69
N ILE A 260 -4.98 -8.43 -16.73
CA ILE A 260 -5.91 -8.44 -15.58
C ILE A 260 -5.31 -9.18 -14.37
N ASP A 261 -4.73 -10.37 -14.58
CA ASP A 261 -4.04 -11.14 -13.51
C ASP A 261 -2.90 -10.32 -12.88
N SER A 262 -2.10 -9.66 -13.74
CA SER A 262 -0.93 -8.89 -13.32
C SER A 262 -1.34 -7.62 -12.56
N ALA A 263 -2.35 -6.89 -13.04
CA ALA A 263 -2.88 -5.71 -12.36
C ALA A 263 -3.44 -6.05 -10.98
N SER A 264 -4.20 -7.14 -10.88
CA SER A 264 -4.75 -7.62 -9.61
C SER A 264 -3.65 -8.00 -8.62
N SER A 265 -2.63 -8.73 -9.11
CA SER A 265 -1.48 -9.13 -8.30
C SER A 265 -0.67 -7.94 -7.79
N ALA A 266 -0.64 -6.84 -8.53
CA ALA A 266 0.18 -5.66 -8.20
C ALA A 266 -0.37 -4.85 -7.01
N ILE A 267 -1.67 -4.97 -6.72
CA ILE A 267 -2.35 -4.24 -5.63
C ILE A 267 -2.76 -5.16 -4.46
N GLU A 268 -2.57 -6.47 -4.59
CA GLU A 268 -3.02 -7.48 -3.62
C GLU A 268 -2.39 -7.30 -2.21
N ASP A 269 -1.13 -6.85 -2.19
CA ASP A 269 -0.33 -6.65 -0.98
C ASP A 269 0.06 -5.17 -0.83
N PRO A 270 -0.77 -4.32 -0.18
CA PRO A 270 -0.65 -2.86 -0.27
C PRO A 270 0.49 -2.24 0.58
N PHE A 271 1.37 -3.05 1.19
CA PHE A 271 2.38 -2.64 2.17
C PHE A 271 3.78 -3.23 1.89
N GLU A 272 4.09 -3.58 0.64
CA GLU A 272 5.38 -4.16 0.20
C GLU A 272 6.41 -3.13 -0.31
N ASN A 273 6.09 -1.84 -0.22
CA ASN A 273 6.92 -0.74 -0.72
C ASN A 273 7.07 -0.73 -2.26
N THR A 274 6.01 -1.08 -2.99
CA THR A 274 5.92 -0.95 -4.44
C THR A 274 5.25 0.35 -4.89
N VAL A 275 5.32 0.66 -6.19
CA VAL A 275 4.67 1.85 -6.78
C VAL A 275 3.14 1.79 -6.81
N HIS A 276 2.55 0.61 -6.60
CA HIS A 276 1.10 0.41 -6.59
C HIS A 276 0.51 0.34 -5.17
N ASP A 277 1.37 0.40 -4.17
CA ASP A 277 1.01 0.24 -2.77
C ASP A 277 0.36 1.50 -2.19
N THR A 278 -0.12 1.38 -0.95
CA THR A 278 -0.46 2.57 -0.17
C THR A 278 0.79 3.44 -0.01
N PRO A 279 0.74 4.76 -0.30
CA PRO A 279 1.90 5.65 -0.26
C PRO A 279 2.23 6.06 1.18
N MET A 280 2.63 5.07 1.99
CA MET A 280 2.73 5.22 3.44
C MET A 280 3.80 6.23 3.87
N THR A 281 4.93 6.37 3.17
CA THR A 281 5.93 7.38 3.58
C THR A 281 5.45 8.77 3.22
N ALA A 282 4.83 8.98 2.05
CA ALA A 282 4.23 10.26 1.68
C ALA A 282 3.17 10.69 2.72
N LEU A 283 2.30 9.77 3.13
CA LEU A 283 1.30 10.00 4.18
C LEU A 283 1.95 10.26 5.54
N SER A 284 2.95 9.45 5.94
CA SER A 284 3.68 9.64 7.20
C SER A 284 4.37 10.99 7.25
N ARG A 285 4.98 11.41 6.14
CA ARG A 285 5.64 12.71 6.01
C ARG A 285 4.64 13.85 6.04
N GLY A 286 3.51 13.70 5.35
CA GLY A 286 2.41 14.67 5.41
C GLY A 286 1.90 14.88 6.83
N ILE A 287 1.72 13.78 7.59
CA ILE A 287 1.34 13.83 9.01
C ILE A 287 2.42 14.55 9.82
N GLU A 288 3.69 14.16 9.69
CA GLU A 288 4.80 14.79 10.41
C GLU A 288 4.86 16.30 10.17
N LEU A 289 4.75 16.73 8.90
CA LEU A 289 4.78 18.14 8.54
C LEU A 289 3.62 18.90 9.20
N THR A 290 2.39 18.40 9.05
CA THR A 290 1.21 19.03 9.65
C THR A 290 1.34 19.14 11.17
N LEU A 291 1.79 18.07 11.85
CA LEU A 291 1.90 18.06 13.31
C LEU A 291 2.98 19.01 13.82
N ARG A 292 4.13 19.08 13.13
CA ARG A 292 5.19 20.04 13.48
C ARG A 292 4.77 21.49 13.21
N GLU A 293 4.02 21.76 12.15
CA GLU A 293 3.42 23.08 11.89
C GLU A 293 2.46 23.48 13.00
N MET A 294 1.64 22.54 13.51
CA MET A 294 0.76 22.78 14.66
C MET A 294 1.54 23.12 15.94
N LEU A 295 2.76 22.60 16.10
CA LEU A 295 3.70 22.98 17.18
C LEU A 295 4.40 24.34 16.93
N GLY A 296 4.08 25.05 15.84
CA GLY A 296 4.76 26.30 15.46
C GLY A 296 6.17 26.10 14.92
N GLN A 297 6.59 24.87 14.63
CA GLN A 297 7.92 24.58 14.09
C GLN A 297 7.93 24.82 12.58
N ARG A 298 8.86 25.64 12.09
CA ARG A 298 9.12 25.76 10.64
C ARG A 298 9.91 24.55 10.16
N VAL A 299 9.24 23.62 9.52
CA VAL A 299 9.91 22.48 8.90
C VAL A 299 10.23 22.84 7.45
N PRO A 300 11.50 22.90 7.04
CA PRO A 300 11.81 23.03 5.62
C PRO A 300 11.23 21.82 4.89
N LEU A 301 10.47 22.08 3.83
CA LEU A 301 10.04 21.06 2.87
C LEU A 301 11.30 20.49 2.22
N ARG A 302 11.92 19.47 2.84
CA ARG A 302 12.85 18.61 2.10
C ARG A 302 12.02 17.96 1.00
N GLU A 303 12.33 18.28 -0.25
CA GLU A 303 11.76 17.60 -1.40
C GLU A 303 11.86 16.09 -1.16
N VAL A 304 10.72 15.42 -1.12
CA VAL A 304 10.73 13.96 -1.22
C VAL A 304 11.17 13.69 -2.65
N ARG A 305 12.47 13.42 -2.84
CA ARG A 305 13.00 13.12 -4.15
C ARG A 305 12.25 11.91 -4.68
N ALA A 306 11.52 12.11 -5.76
CA ALA A 306 10.86 11.04 -6.45
C ALA A 306 11.94 10.07 -6.97
N ILE A 307 12.02 8.87 -6.39
CA ILE A 307 12.81 7.79 -7.00
C ILE A 307 11.87 7.16 -8.03
N ASP A 308 12.25 7.21 -9.31
CA ASP A 308 11.44 6.74 -10.45
C ASP A 308 10.07 7.42 -10.62
N GLY A 309 9.93 8.66 -10.16
CA GLY A 309 8.70 9.45 -10.34
C GLY A 309 7.61 9.19 -9.29
N PHE A 310 7.94 8.53 -8.17
CA PHE A 310 7.06 8.38 -7.02
C PHE A 310 7.71 8.88 -5.73
N ILE A 311 6.90 9.58 -4.95
CA ILE A 311 7.17 9.90 -3.56
C ILE A 311 6.84 8.62 -2.79
N TYR A 312 7.86 7.78 -2.56
CA TYR A 312 7.74 6.68 -1.61
C TYR A 312 7.26 7.24 -0.30
#